data_AF-A0ABD0LR38-F1
#
_entry.id   AF-A0ABD0LR38-F1
#
_cell.length_a   1.000
_cell.length_b   1.000
_cell.length_c   1.000
_cell.angle_alpha   90.00
_cell.angle_beta   90.00
_cell.angle_gamma   90.00
#
_symmetry.space_group_name_H-M   'P 1'
#
loop_
_entity.id
_entity.type
_entity.pdbx_description
1 polymer ?
#
loop_
_entity_poly.entity_id
_entity_poly.type
_entity_poly.pdbx_seq_one_letter_code
_entity_poly.pdbx_strand_id
1 'polypeptide(L)'
;MDTPGLFAPNRHWSQMEMELQKARDFITHAPGVVLFVVRCDRRFVQEENEAYLHVKGLFGDDICQSMVLVFNGLDSRGETL
;
A
#
# COMPACT_ATOMS: atom_id res chain seq x y z
N MET A 1 4.69 -10.67 1.52
CA MET A 1 5.79 -9.69 1.59
C MET A 1 5.27 -8.50 2.36
N ASP A 2 5.97 -8.06 3.39
CA ASP A 2 5.60 -6.83 4.11
C ASP A 2 6.47 -5.69 3.56
N THR A 3 5.84 -4.67 3.00
CA THR A 3 6.52 -3.51 2.42
C THR A 3 6.39 -2.35 3.39
N PRO A 4 7.51 -1.69 3.78
CA PRO A 4 7.43 -0.47 4.55
C PRO A 4 6.57 0.58 3.84
N GLY A 5 5.94 1.47 4.60
CA GLY A 5 5.12 2.54 4.03
C GLY A 5 5.91 3.37 3.01
N LEU A 6 5.29 3.65 1.86
CA LEU A 6 5.95 4.30 0.71
C LEU A 6 6.62 5.63 1.06
N PHE A 7 6.05 6.36 2.03
CA PHE A 7 6.51 7.65 2.50
C PHE A 7 7.11 7.60 3.91
N ALA A 8 7.74 6.49 4.28
CA ALA A 8 8.40 6.36 5.57
C ALA A 8 9.53 7.42 5.71
N PRO A 9 9.51 8.29 6.74
CA PRO A 9 10.40 9.46 6.83
C PRO A 9 11.89 9.11 6.96
N ASN A 10 12.23 7.85 7.27
CA ASN A 10 13.61 7.39 7.50
C ASN A 10 14.18 6.56 6.34
N ARG A 11 13.61 6.63 5.13
CA ARG A 11 14.02 5.81 3.97
C ARG A 11 14.30 6.69 2.76
N HIS A 12 15.36 6.37 2.03
CA HIS A 12 15.60 6.98 0.72
C HIS A 12 14.65 6.39 -0.32
N TRP A 13 14.16 7.24 -1.22
CA TRP A 13 13.27 6.83 -2.32
C TRP A 13 13.82 5.67 -3.16
N SER A 14 15.14 5.66 -3.43
CA SER A 14 15.80 4.59 -4.18
C SER A 14 15.68 3.21 -3.51
N GLN A 15 15.66 3.15 -2.18
CA GLN A 15 15.46 1.92 -1.43
C GLN A 15 14.00 1.47 -1.51
N MET A 16 13.06 2.42 -1.51
CA MET A 16 11.64 2.12 -1.64
C MET A 16 11.31 1.55 -3.02
N GLU A 17 11.80 2.19 -4.07
CA GLU A 17 11.63 1.75 -5.45
C GLU A 17 12.18 0.33 -5.67
N MET A 18 13.33 0.01 -5.06
CA MET A 18 13.91 -1.34 -5.12
C MET A 18 13.00 -2.40 -4.48
N GLU A 19 12.40 -2.11 -3.32
CA GLU A 19 11.48 -3.05 -2.65
C GLU A 19 10.19 -3.23 -3.45
N LEU A 20 9.69 -2.16 -4.08
CA LEU A 20 8.53 -2.24 -4.97
C LEU A 20 8.82 -3.06 -6.23
N GLN A 21 10.01 -2.93 -6.82
CA GLN A 21 10.41 -3.75 -7.97
C GLN A 21 10.52 -5.23 -7.60
N LYS A 22 11.11 -5.54 -6.43
CA LYS A 22 11.12 -6.93 -5.92
C LYS A 22 9.70 -7.47 -5.71
N ALA A 23 8.78 -6.65 -5.18
CA ALA A 23 7.39 -7.03 -5.00
C ALA A 23 6.69 -7.30 -6.34
N ARG A 24 6.95 -6.47 -7.36
CA ARG A 24 6.45 -6.68 -8.73
C ARG A 24 6.97 -7.97 -9.33
N ASP A 25 8.26 -8.21 -9.24
CA ASP A 25 8.86 -9.43 -9.77
C ASP A 25 8.28 -10.66 -9.05
N PHE A 26 8.05 -10.60 -7.73
CA PHE A 26 7.41 -11.69 -6.98
C PHE A 26 5.96 -11.95 -7.44
N ILE A 27 5.13 -10.90 -7.55
CA ILE A 27 3.71 -11.02 -7.94
C ILE A 27 3.56 -11.46 -9.40
N THR A 28 4.51 -11.13 -10.27
CA THR A 28 4.46 -11.55 -11.69
C THR A 28 4.63 -13.07 -11.83
N HIS A 29 5.37 -13.71 -10.92
CA HIS A 29 5.70 -15.14 -11.01
C HIS A 29 4.82 -16.04 -10.13
N ALA A 30 3.94 -15.47 -9.29
CA ALA A 30 3.04 -16.22 -8.41
C ALA A 30 1.71 -15.46 -8.22
N PRO A 31 0.57 -16.15 -8.08
CA PRO A 31 -0.69 -15.48 -7.80
C PRO A 31 -0.60 -14.70 -6.47
N GLY A 32 -0.57 -13.38 -6.58
CA GLY A 32 -0.40 -12.45 -5.47
C GLY A 32 -1.64 -11.58 -5.28
N VAL A 33 -2.02 -11.38 -4.02
CA VAL A 33 -2.98 -10.35 -3.62
C VAL A 33 -2.20 -9.16 -3.09
N VAL A 34 -2.56 -7.95 -3.51
CA VAL A 34 -1.99 -6.70 -2.97
C VAL A 34 -2.89 -6.19 -1.86
N LEU A 35 -2.34 -6.04 -0.65
CA LEU A 35 -3.06 -5.41 0.45
C LEU A 35 -2.71 -3.92 0.49
N PHE A 36 -3.70 -3.06 0.23
CA PHE A 36 -3.55 -1.61 0.37
C PHE A 36 -4.17 -1.18 1.70
N VAL A 37 -3.33 -0.82 2.68
CA VAL A 37 -3.76 -0.56 4.06
C VAL A 37 -3.99 0.94 4.25
N VAL A 38 -5.21 1.32 4.68
CA VAL A 38 -5.62 2.70 4.95
C VAL A 38 -6.11 2.85 6.38
N ARG A 39 -5.66 3.91 7.05
CA ARG A 39 -6.08 4.25 8.42
C ARG A 39 -7.46 4.92 8.42
N CYS A 40 -8.39 4.41 9.22
CA CYS A 40 -9.74 4.94 9.37
C CYS A 40 -9.90 5.99 10.49
N ASP A 41 -8.91 6.08 11.37
CA ASP A 41 -8.89 7.02 12.48
C ASP A 41 -8.39 8.41 12.10
N ARG A 42 -7.98 8.60 10.85
CA ARG A 42 -7.67 9.90 10.26
C ARG A 42 -8.25 10.04 8.87
N ARG A 43 -8.26 11.26 8.35
CA ARG A 43 -8.67 11.53 6.96
C ARG A 43 -7.67 10.89 6.00
N PHE A 44 -8.19 10.45 4.86
CA PHE A 44 -7.36 10.10 3.71
C PHE A 44 -6.65 11.36 3.21
N VAL A 45 -5.33 11.30 3.10
CA VAL A 45 -4.46 12.42 2.73
C VAL A 45 -3.78 12.18 1.38
N GLN A 46 -3.15 13.22 0.85
CA GLN A 46 -2.54 13.23 -0.48
C GLN A 46 -1.48 12.13 -0.63
N GLU A 47 -0.70 11.88 0.41
CA GLU A 47 0.34 10.85 0.43
C GLU A 47 -0.25 9.46 0.18
N GLU A 48 -1.44 9.16 0.67
CA GLU A 48 -2.08 7.86 0.45
C GLU A 48 -2.56 7.72 -1.01
N ASN A 49 -3.04 8.81 -1.61
CA ASN A 49 -3.39 8.83 -3.03
C ASN A 49 -2.15 8.68 -3.93
N GLU A 50 -1.08 9.38 -3.60
CA GLU A 50 0.19 9.27 -4.33
C GLU A 50 0.78 7.87 -4.23
N ALA A 51 0.66 7.21 -3.06
CA ALA A 51 1.07 5.82 -2.91
C ALA A 51 0.29 4.88 -3.84
N TYR A 52 -1.04 5.05 -3.89
CA TYR A 52 -1.89 4.27 -4.77
C TYR A 52 -1.53 4.48 -6.24
N LEU A 53 -1.33 5.72 -6.68
CA LEU A 53 -0.93 6.04 -8.05
C LEU A 53 0.44 5.45 -8.42
N HIS A 54 1.40 5.46 -7.49
CA HIS A 54 2.72 4.88 -7.72
C HIS A 54 2.65 3.35 -7.89
N VAL A 55 1.92 2.67 -7.00
CA VAL A 55 1.68 1.21 -7.12
C VAL A 55 0.96 0.90 -8.43
N LYS A 56 -0.08 1.65 -8.78
CA LYS A 56 -0.81 1.46 -10.03
C LYS A 56 0.09 1.67 -11.26
N GLY A 57 0.95 2.69 -11.25
CA GLY A 57 1.90 2.94 -12.33
C GLY A 57 2.95 1.84 -12.49
N LEU A 58 3.40 1.23 -11.39
CA LEU A 58 4.44 0.20 -11.41
C LEU A 58 3.92 -1.18 -11.85
N PHE A 59 2.71 -1.54 -11.41
CA PHE A 59 2.12 -2.86 -11.64
C PHE A 59 1.13 -2.89 -12.81
N GLY A 60 0.71 -1.73 -13.32
CA GLY A 60 -0.30 -1.59 -14.36
C GLY A 60 -1.72 -1.58 -13.80
N ASP A 61 -2.69 -1.23 -14.66
CA ASP A 61 -4.09 -1.05 -14.28
C ASP A 61 -4.76 -2.32 -13.73
N ASP A 62 -4.28 -3.50 -14.14
CA ASP A 62 -4.84 -4.80 -13.72
C ASP A 62 -4.56 -5.13 -12.25
N ILE A 63 -3.60 -4.43 -11.61
CA ILE A 63 -3.30 -4.64 -10.18
C ILE A 63 -4.52 -4.35 -9.30
N CYS A 64 -5.44 -3.49 -9.75
CA CYS A 64 -6.67 -3.20 -9.05
C CYS A 64 -7.58 -4.44 -8.90
N GLN A 65 -7.48 -5.42 -9.82
CA GLN A 65 -8.28 -6.65 -9.78
C GLN A 65 -7.82 -7.61 -8.67
N SER A 66 -6.54 -7.53 -8.28
CA SER A 66 -5.94 -8.33 -7.20
C SER A 66 -5.69 -7.52 -5.93
N MET A 67 -6.13 -6.26 -5.88
CA MET A 67 -5.97 -5.38 -4.73
C MET A 67 -7.14 -5.51 -3.76
N VAL A 68 -6.83 -5.68 -2.48
CA VAL A 68 -7.78 -5.64 -1.37
C VAL A 68 -7.48 -4.41 -0.52
N LEU A 69 -8.50 -3.58 -0.32
CA LEU A 69 -8.43 -2.42 0.56
C LEU A 69 -8.64 -2.86 2.01
N VAL A 70 -7.64 -2.65 2.86
CA VAL A 70 -7.68 -3.00 4.28
C VAL A 70 -7.80 -1.74 5.11
N PHE A 71 -8.86 -1.66 5.89
CA PHE A 71 -9.12 -0.55 6.80
C PHE A 71 -8.65 -0.91 8.21
N ASN A 72 -7.76 -0.12 8.80
CA ASN A 72 -7.29 -0.32 10.18
C ASN A 72 -7.54 0.91 11.07
N GLY A 73 -7.43 0.75 12.39
CA GLY A 73 -7.73 1.83 13.34
C GLY A 73 -9.24 2.09 13.50
N LEU A 74 -10.08 1.07 13.31
CA LEU A 74 -11.51 1.17 13.59
C LEU A 74 -11.77 1.24 15.10
N ASP A 75 -11.02 0.47 15.88
CA ASP A 75 -11.15 0.39 17.34
C ASP A 75 -10.66 1.64 18.08
N SER A 76 -9.91 2.54 17.43
CA SER A 76 -9.47 3.80 18.03
C SER A 76 -10.55 4.89 17.98
N ARG A 77 -11.68 4.63 17.32
CA ARG A 77 -12.92 5.38 17.54
C ARG A 77 -13.64 4.71 18.71
N GLY A 78 -13.40 5.21 19.91
CA GLY A 78 -14.11 4.76 21.10
C GLY A 78 -15.61 5.01 20.99
N GLU A 79 -16.34 4.09 20.35
CA GLU A 79 -17.72 3.80 20.71
C GLU A 79 -17.66 2.54 21.57
N THR A 80 -17.66 2.77 22.88
CA THR A 80 -18.01 1.74 23.85
C THR A 80 -19.41 1.23 23.46
N LEU A 81 -19.51 -0.04 23.08
CA LEU A 81 -20.80 -0.74 23.03
C LEU A 81 -21.40 -0.83 24.44
#